data_AF-A0A453S4Z6-F1
#
_entry.id   AF-A0A453S4Z6-F1
#
_cell.length_a   1.000
_cell.length_b   1.000
_cell.length_c   1.000
_cell.angle_alpha   90.00
_cell.angle_beta   90.00
_cell.angle_gamma   90.00
#
_symmetry.space_group_name_H-M   'P 1'
#
loop_
_entity.id
_entity.type
_entity.pdbx_description
1 polymer ?
#
loop_
_entity_poly.entity_id
_entity_poly.type
_entity_poly.pdbx_seq_one_letter_code
_entity_poly.pdbx_strand_id
1 'polypeptide(L)'
;MIGGLRNKKVCVDLSCWLVQFCTANRSPAFVRDKVYLKNLFHRIRALLALNCSLIFVTDGAIPSMKLATYRRRLGSNSEVISCLPTLDTSWNMMQPILFV
;
A
#
# COMPACT_ATOMS: atom_id res chain seq x y z
N MET A 1 6.53 8.63 -18.48
CA MET A 1 7.80 9.32 -18.15
C MET A 1 8.54 8.54 -17.06
N ILE A 2 9.20 7.42 -17.40
CA ILE A 2 9.89 6.53 -16.42
C ILE A 2 11.42 6.51 -16.63
N GLY A 3 11.89 6.94 -17.81
CA GLY A 3 13.31 6.94 -18.16
C GLY A 3 14.20 7.81 -17.27
N GLY A 4 13.63 8.85 -16.63
CA GLY A 4 14.34 9.70 -15.68
C GLY A 4 14.75 9.02 -14.37
N LEU A 5 14.24 7.81 -14.10
CA LEU A 5 14.55 7.06 -12.87
C LEU A 5 15.72 6.08 -13.04
N ARG A 6 16.25 5.91 -14.26
CA ARG A 6 17.27 4.91 -14.56
C ARG A 6 18.51 5.07 -13.68
N ASN A 7 19.01 3.95 -13.13
CA ASN A 7 20.20 3.89 -12.28
C ASN A 7 20.13 4.75 -11.00
N LYS A 8 18.92 5.02 -10.50
CA LYS A 8 18.71 5.77 -9.25
C LYS A 8 18.23 4.84 -8.13
N LYS A 9 18.45 5.29 -6.90
CA LYS A 9 17.76 4.73 -5.72
C LYS A 9 16.37 5.35 -5.64
N VAL A 10 15.35 4.51 -5.53
CA VAL A 10 13.95 4.95 -5.48
C VAL A 10 13.34 4.42 -4.19
N CYS A 11 12.87 5.34 -3.35
CA CYS A 11 12.06 5.00 -2.19
C CYS A 11 10.61 4.85 -2.64
N VAL A 12 10.01 3.72 -2.30
CA VAL A 12 8.62 3.39 -2.63
C VAL A 12 7.85 3.22 -1.34
N ASP A 13 6.80 4.01 -1.17
CA ASP A 13 5.82 3.81 -0.11
C ASP A 13 4.93 2.60 -0.45
N LEU A 14 5.21 1.49 0.22
CA LEU A 14 4.52 0.22 0.00
C LEU A 14 3.09 0.25 0.55
N SER A 15 2.87 0.92 1.68
CA SER A 15 1.53 1.09 2.28
C SER A 15 0.60 1.80 1.30
N CYS A 16 1.07 2.90 0.70
CA CYS A 16 0.33 3.68 -0.27
C CYS A 16 0.01 2.86 -1.54
N TRP A 17 0.98 2.12 -2.06
CA TRP A 17 0.76 1.27 -3.24
C TRP A 17 -0.29 0.18 -2.99
N LEU A 18 -0.22 -0.51 -1.86
CA LEU A 18 -1.18 -1.55 -1.50
C LEU A 18 -2.61 -0.99 -1.45
N VAL A 19 -2.77 0.19 -0.86
CA VAL A 19 -4.06 0.87 -0.73
C VAL A 19 -4.60 1.33 -2.07
N GLN A 20 -3.74 1.86 -2.94
CA GLN A 20 -4.12 2.20 -4.31
C GLN A 20 -4.61 0.96 -5.06
N PHE A 21 -3.94 -0.20 -4.89
CA PHE A 21 -4.37 -1.45 -5.53
C PHE A 21 -5.71 -1.96 -5.00
N CYS A 22 -5.91 -1.93 -3.68
CA CYS A 22 -7.18 -2.32 -3.08
C CYS A 22 -8.32 -1.36 -3.45
N THR A 23 -8.05 -0.06 -3.54
CA THR A 23 -9.07 0.97 -3.84
C THR A 23 -9.46 0.98 -5.31
N ALA A 24 -8.51 0.77 -6.22
CA ALA A 24 -8.75 0.73 -7.66
C ALA A 24 -9.56 -0.49 -8.10
N ASN A 25 -9.54 -1.57 -7.30
CA ASN A 25 -10.16 -2.84 -7.66
C ASN A 25 -11.13 -3.31 -6.57
N ARG A 26 -12.35 -2.76 -6.57
CA ARG A 26 -13.42 -3.07 -5.60
C ARG A 26 -14.13 -4.43 -5.79
N SER A 27 -13.60 -5.30 -6.65
CA SER A 27 -14.20 -6.61 -6.92
C SER A 27 -13.80 -7.62 -5.83
N PRO A 28 -14.75 -8.38 -5.25
CA PRO A 28 -14.44 -9.43 -4.28
C PRO A 28 -13.49 -10.51 -4.80
N ALA A 29 -13.47 -10.75 -6.12
CA ALA A 29 -12.56 -11.70 -6.76
C ALA A 29 -11.09 -11.24 -6.71
N PHE A 30 -10.85 -9.92 -6.62
CA PHE A 30 -9.52 -9.33 -6.63
C PHE A 30 -8.66 -9.75 -5.42
N VAL A 31 -9.31 -9.89 -4.27
CA VAL A 31 -8.69 -10.30 -3.00
C VAL A 31 -8.34 -11.79 -3.05
N ARG A 32 -9.31 -12.59 -3.51
CA ARG A 32 -9.19 -14.04 -3.64
C ARG A 32 -8.06 -14.44 -4.59
N ASP A 33 -7.93 -13.73 -5.70
CA ASP A 33 -6.94 -14.01 -6.74
C ASP A 33 -5.62 -13.25 -6.53
N LYS A 34 -5.45 -12.56 -5.38
CA LYS A 34 -4.24 -11.82 -4.98
C LYS A 34 -3.72 -10.87 -6.06
N VAL A 35 -4.63 -10.23 -6.80
CA VAL A 35 -4.26 -9.43 -7.98
C VAL A 35 -3.43 -8.20 -7.59
N TYR A 36 -3.55 -7.70 -6.35
CA TYR A 36 -2.66 -6.67 -5.80
C TYR A 36 -1.18 -7.06 -5.85
N LEU A 37 -0.84 -8.33 -5.60
CA LEU A 37 0.54 -8.83 -5.71
C LEU A 37 1.02 -8.82 -7.16
N LYS A 38 0.14 -9.18 -8.10
CA LYS A 38 0.46 -9.15 -9.53
C LYS A 38 0.74 -7.72 -10.00
N ASN A 39 -0.09 -6.77 -9.59
CA ASN A 39 0.11 -5.34 -9.89
C ASN A 39 1.40 -4.80 -9.26
N LEU A 40 1.67 -5.14 -8.00
CA LEU A 40 2.91 -4.79 -7.32
C LEU A 40 4.13 -5.35 -8.06
N PHE A 41 4.11 -6.63 -8.40
CA PHE A 41 5.18 -7.31 -9.13
C PHE A 41 5.49 -6.62 -10.46
N HIS A 42 4.47 -6.25 -11.23
CA HIS A 42 4.67 -5.56 -12.50
C HIS A 42 5.31 -4.18 -12.33
N ARG A 43 4.92 -3.42 -11.29
CA ARG A 43 5.55 -2.12 -10.99
C ARG A 43 7.00 -2.27 -10.55
N ILE A 44 7.29 -3.22 -9.66
CA ILE A 44 8.66 -3.53 -9.21
C ILE A 44 9.54 -3.94 -10.39
N ARG A 45 9.06 -4.87 -11.22
CA ARG A 45 9.78 -5.35 -12.40
C ARG A 45 10.13 -4.22 -13.36
N ALA A 46 9.21 -3.28 -13.59
CA ALA A 46 9.47 -2.13 -14.46
C ALA A 46 10.59 -1.23 -13.90
N LEU A 47 10.66 -1.03 -12.57
CA LEU A 47 11.71 -0.24 -11.95
C LEU A 47 13.06 -0.98 -11.93
N LEU A 48 13.06 -2.28 -11.68
CA LEU A 48 14.27 -3.10 -11.75
C LEU A 48 14.84 -3.15 -13.18
N ALA A 49 13.99 -3.20 -14.21
CA ALA A 49 14.41 -3.13 -15.61
C ALA A 49 15.10 -1.80 -15.97
N LEU A 50 14.89 -0.75 -15.17
CA LEU A 50 15.59 0.53 -15.27
C LEU A 50 16.87 0.57 -14.43
N ASN A 51 17.31 -0.56 -13.89
CA ASN A 51 18.44 -0.66 -12.97
C ASN A 51 18.25 0.22 -11.72
N CYS A 52 16.99 0.44 -11.29
CA CYS A 52 16.72 1.16 -10.05
C CYS A 52 16.99 0.27 -8.84
N SER A 53 17.62 0.82 -7.81
CA SER A 53 17.71 0.18 -6.50
C SER A 53 16.50 0.61 -5.67
N LEU A 54 15.69 -0.35 -5.25
CA LEU A 54 14.41 -0.10 -4.60
C LEU A 54 14.56 -0.18 -3.07
N ILE A 55 14.02 0.84 -2.39
CA ILE A 55 13.88 0.87 -0.94
C ILE A 55 12.39 0.92 -0.64
N PHE A 56 11.85 -0.15 -0.05
CA PHE A 56 10.44 -0.20 0.33
C PHE A 56 10.27 0.41 1.72
N VAL A 57 9.42 1.42 1.81
CA VAL A 57 9.03 2.10 3.04
C VAL A 57 7.63 1.61 3.41
N THR A 58 7.47 1.17 4.64
CA THR A 58 6.18 0.78 5.21
C THR A 58 5.84 1.71 6.37
N ASP A 59 4.55 1.88 6.62
CA ASP A 59 4.11 2.68 7.77
C ASP A 59 4.58 2.02 9.06
N GLY A 60 5.24 2.82 9.90
CA GLY A 60 5.59 2.44 11.26
C GLY A 60 4.42 2.65 12.22
N ALA A 61 4.76 2.80 13.50
CA ALA A 61 3.75 3.03 14.52
C ALA A 61 2.99 4.34 14.32
N ILE A 62 1.68 4.31 14.51
CA ILE A 62 0.83 5.51 14.43
C ILE A 62 1.22 6.43 15.60
N PRO A 63 1.64 7.67 15.34
CA PRO A 63 1.99 8.60 16.41
C PRO A 63 0.74 8.96 17.23
N SER A 64 0.90 9.09 18.55
CA SER A 64 -0.19 9.30 19.51
C SER A 64 -1.11 10.49 19.14
N MET A 65 -0.52 11.58 18.65
CA MET A 65 -1.23 12.79 18.20
C MET A 65 -2.21 12.57 17.03
N LYS A 66 -2.03 11.50 16.24
CA LYS A 66 -2.91 11.16 15.10
C LYS A 66 -3.94 10.08 15.44
N LEU A 67 -3.94 9.51 16.65
CA LEU A 67 -4.83 8.40 17.02
C LEU A 67 -6.31 8.76 16.93
N ALA A 68 -6.70 9.98 17.30
CA ALA A 68 -8.10 10.42 17.21
C ALA A 68 -8.59 10.47 15.74
N THR A 69 -7.75 11.02 14.85
CA THR A 69 -8.02 11.06 13.40
C THR A 69 -8.06 9.66 12.81
N TYR A 70 -7.15 8.79 13.26
CA TYR A 70 -7.08 7.41 12.84
C TYR A 70 -8.35 6.63 13.18
N ARG A 71 -8.80 6.69 14.44
CA ARG A 71 -10.03 6.04 14.90
C ARG A 71 -11.27 6.51 14.14
N ARG A 72 -11.36 7.81 13.86
CA ARG A 72 -12.46 8.38 13.07
C ARG A 72 -12.51 7.79 11.65
N ARG A 73 -11.35 7.61 11.02
CA ARG A 73 -11.25 7.05 9.66
C ARG A 73 -11.55 5.56 9.64
N LEU A 74 -11.11 4.81 10.65
CA LEU A 74 -11.46 3.39 10.79
C LEU A 74 -12.97 3.16 10.92
N GLY A 75 -13.66 3.97 11.74
CA GLY A 75 -15.11 3.84 11.94
C GLY A 75 -15.94 4.15 10.69
N SER A 76 -15.36 4.82 9.69
CA SER A 76 -16.04 5.23 8.45
C SER A 76 -15.74 4.32 7.24
N ASN A 77 -14.73 3.45 7.30
CA ASN A 77 -14.17 2.74 6.14
C ASN A 77 -14.24 1.21 6.22
N SER A 78 -15.18 0.63 7.00
CA SER A 78 -15.30 -0.82 7.21
C SER A 78 -15.35 -1.68 5.94
N GLU A 79 -15.73 -1.13 4.78
CA GLU A 79 -15.83 -1.88 3.52
C GLU A 79 -14.47 -2.21 2.86
N VAL A 80 -13.43 -1.38 3.08
CA VAL A 80 -12.08 -1.58 2.49
C VAL A 80 -11.32 -2.72 3.19
N ILE A 81 -11.72 -3.06 4.42
CA ILE A 81 -11.12 -4.10 5.26
C ILE A 81 -11.28 -5.49 4.64
N SER A 82 -12.29 -5.70 3.79
CA SER A 82 -12.57 -6.98 3.11
C SER A 82 -11.45 -7.44 2.15
N CYS A 83 -10.55 -6.53 1.76
CA CYS A 83 -9.42 -6.83 0.89
C CYS A 83 -8.11 -7.17 1.61
N LEU A 84 -8.02 -6.96 2.92
CA LEU A 84 -6.87 -7.37 3.71
C LEU A 84 -7.11 -8.77 4.29
N PRO A 85 -6.17 -9.71 4.14
CA PRO A 85 -6.27 -11.00 4.81
C PRO A 85 -6.31 -10.78 6.32
N THR A 86 -7.23 -11.47 7.01
CA THR A 86 -7.43 -11.46 8.47
C THR A 86 -6.26 -12.12 9.21
N LEU A 87 -5.06 -11.55 9.09
CA LEU A 87 -3.88 -11.96 9.82
C LEU A 87 -3.36 -10.77 10.62
N ASP A 88 -3.49 -10.91 11.93
CA ASP A 88 -2.80 -10.18 12.97
C ASP A 88 -3.13 -8.68 13.12
N THR A 89 -3.49 -8.33 14.36
CA THR A 89 -3.51 -6.99 14.96
C THR A 89 -2.40 -6.04 14.52
N SER A 90 -1.26 -6.55 14.06
CA SER A 90 -0.16 -5.75 13.49
C SER A 90 -0.53 -4.96 12.21
N TRP A 91 -1.49 -5.44 11.39
CA TRP A 91 -1.88 -4.78 10.12
C TRP A 91 -2.98 -3.74 10.27
N ASN A 92 -3.70 -3.74 11.40
CA ASN A 92 -4.56 -2.62 11.82
C ASN A 92 -3.75 -1.34 12.12
N MET A 93 -2.43 -1.36 11.95
CA MET A 93 -1.54 -0.21 12.10
C MET A 93 -1.02 0.28 10.73
N MET A 94 -1.13 -0.55 9.68
CA MET A 94 -0.75 -0.25 8.28
C MET A 94 -1.96 0.17 7.43
N GLN A 95 -3.00 0.69 8.05
CA GLN A 95 -4.03 1.40 7.31
C GLN A 95 -3.40 2.70 6.79
N PRO A 96 -3.60 3.04 5.51
CA PRO A 96 -3.00 4.21 4.90
C PRO A 96 -3.32 5.40 5.77
N ILE A 97 -2.27 6.08 6.22
CA ILE A 97 -2.35 7.51 6.44
C ILE A 97 -2.72 8.06 5.08
N LEU A 98 -4.03 8.19 4.83
CA LEU A 98 -4.55 8.88 3.66
C LEU A 98 -3.88 10.25 3.70
N PHE A 99 -2.96 10.43 2.75
CA PHE A 99 -2.31 11.68 2.45
C PHE A 99 -3.39 12.76 2.49
N VAL A 100 -3.18 13.74 3.38
CA VAL A 100 -3.72 15.08 3.16
C VAL A 100 -3.13 15.57 1.85
#